data_AF-A0A559TGH0-F1
#
_entry.id   AF-A0A559TGH0-F1
#
_cell.length_a   1.000
_cell.length_b   1.000
_cell.length_c   1.000
_cell.angle_alpha   90.00
_cell.angle_beta   90.00
_cell.angle_gamma   90.00
#
_symmetry.space_group_name_H-M   'P 1'
#
loop_
_entity.id
_entity.type
_entity.pdbx_description
1 polymer ?
#
loop_
_entity_poly.entity_id
_entity_poly.type
_entity_poly.pdbx_seq_one_letter_code
_entity_poly.pdbx_strand_id
1 'polypeptide(L)'
;MAGTIRRGFIAGGTWCLDRNRRIDAWPREDSVGIAWGLEERGGGPACNLAIDIKRLDPAIPVETIGLVGNDEAGRKLVAEAERAGLDHRQMHVSDQATTHTTEAFISQASGLRTHISQIGVSALLSPDHFDFSGTTARFLHLGLPGIHPTMDAPWGDNANGWVTVLKAARAAHLETNLELCTVTPERLRGLILPCLPHLDTLIVNDKEIGALAEMETTRDGRTDVDACAAASAVMLHQGAMRLIAIHFPEGAITVTRSGEKIFVPSFKIPRNAIVGPNGAGDAFAAGFMYGLHEDWAVKDCLWLGHAAAACSLRSAGTTDGVVEWKQCLETARQWGSH
;
A
#
# COMPACT_ATOMS: atom_id res chain seq x y z
N MET A 1 18.72 -30.12 0.32
CA MET A 1 18.63 -29.25 1.52
C MET A 1 17.16 -28.99 1.73
N ALA A 2 16.60 -29.36 2.89
CA ALA A 2 15.23 -28.96 3.23
C ALA A 2 15.21 -27.43 3.24
N GLY A 3 14.54 -26.81 2.28
CA GLY A 3 14.49 -25.36 2.17
C GLY A 3 13.91 -24.80 3.46
N THR A 4 14.63 -23.88 4.10
CA THR A 4 14.10 -23.10 5.21
C THR A 4 12.78 -22.49 4.78
N ILE A 5 11.69 -22.82 5.48
CA ILE A 5 10.37 -22.25 5.24
C ILE A 5 10.48 -20.75 5.49
N ARG A 6 10.40 -19.95 4.42
CA ARG A 6 10.43 -18.48 4.50
C ARG A 6 9.13 -18.01 5.14
N ARG A 7 9.21 -17.07 6.08
CA ARG A 7 8.05 -16.54 6.81
C ARG A 7 8.25 -15.07 7.11
N GLY A 8 7.19 -14.28 6.92
CA GLY A 8 7.18 -12.85 7.21
C GLY A 8 7.23 -11.98 5.96
N PHE A 9 7.31 -10.68 6.20
CA PHE A 9 7.28 -9.64 5.18
C PHE A 9 8.46 -8.70 5.32
N ILE A 10 8.93 -8.17 4.19
CA ILE A 10 9.67 -6.93 4.14
C ILE A 10 8.72 -5.87 3.58
N ALA A 11 8.53 -4.78 4.32
CA ALA A 11 7.82 -3.61 3.85
C ALA A 11 8.84 -2.50 3.52
N GLY A 12 9.01 -2.26 2.22
CA GLY A 12 10.07 -1.41 1.67
C GLY A 12 9.55 -0.12 1.07
N GLY A 13 10.25 0.99 1.32
CA GLY A 13 10.10 2.24 0.61
C GLY A 13 9.53 3.38 1.46
N THR A 14 8.34 3.89 1.14
CA THR A 14 7.83 5.13 1.76
C THR A 14 7.47 4.96 3.24
N TRP A 15 8.17 5.71 4.08
CA TRP A 15 7.79 6.04 5.45
C TRP A 15 7.62 7.55 5.55
N CYS A 16 6.45 8.01 5.94
CA CYS A 16 6.18 9.43 6.15
C CYS A 16 5.37 9.65 7.43
N LEU A 17 5.44 10.87 7.97
CA LEU A 17 4.56 11.28 9.06
C LEU A 17 3.33 11.98 8.49
N ASP A 18 2.18 11.33 8.61
CA ASP A 18 0.89 11.89 8.25
C ASP A 18 0.41 12.82 9.36
N ARG A 19 0.04 14.05 8.99
CA ARG A 19 -0.55 15.07 9.84
C ARG A 19 -1.98 15.32 9.42
N ASN A 20 -2.89 14.67 10.12
CA ASN A 20 -4.31 14.70 9.81
C ASN A 20 -4.99 15.90 10.49
N ARG A 21 -5.67 16.72 9.70
CA ARG A 21 -6.39 17.91 10.14
C ARG A 21 -7.80 17.96 9.55
N ARG A 22 -8.73 18.50 10.31
CA ARG A 22 -10.06 18.89 9.79
C ARG A 22 -10.03 20.37 9.48
N ILE A 23 -10.57 20.76 8.34
CA ILE A 23 -10.74 22.15 7.96
C ILE A 23 -12.23 22.43 7.71
N ASP A 24 -12.66 23.66 7.95
CA ASP A 24 -14.02 24.10 7.67
C ASP A 24 -14.41 23.90 6.20
N ALA A 25 -13.58 24.44 5.31
CA ALA A 25 -13.67 24.27 3.87
C ALA A 25 -12.27 24.37 3.27
N TRP A 26 -12.10 23.91 2.04
CA TRP A 26 -10.86 24.18 1.31
C TRP A 26 -10.77 25.67 1.02
N PRO A 27 -9.79 26.40 1.59
CA PRO A 27 -9.70 27.83 1.40
C PRO A 27 -9.37 28.15 -0.06
N ARG A 28 -9.84 29.31 -0.53
CA ARG A 28 -9.36 29.88 -1.79
C ARG A 28 -7.98 30.47 -1.60
N GLU A 29 -7.24 30.65 -2.69
CA GLU A 29 -6.02 31.45 -2.66
C GLU A 29 -6.31 32.84 -2.06
N ASP A 30 -5.39 33.36 -1.26
CA ASP A 30 -5.50 34.65 -0.56
C ASP A 30 -6.69 34.71 0.45
N SER A 31 -7.04 33.58 1.06
CA SER A 31 -8.10 33.49 2.09
C SER A 31 -7.64 32.76 3.36
N VAL A 32 -8.36 32.98 4.47
CA VAL A 32 -8.11 32.26 5.75
C VAL A 32 -9.06 31.08 5.86
N GLY A 33 -8.50 29.88 6.06
CA GLY A 33 -9.25 28.69 6.49
C GLY A 33 -9.03 28.40 7.97
N ILE A 34 -9.98 27.72 8.61
CA ILE A 34 -9.86 27.34 10.01
C ILE A 34 -9.62 25.82 10.09
N ALA A 35 -8.52 25.45 10.75
CA ALA A 35 -8.16 24.06 10.98
C ALA A 35 -8.30 23.68 12.46
N TRP A 36 -8.81 22.47 12.71
CA TRP A 36 -8.90 21.90 14.05
C TRP A 36 -8.41 20.46 14.07
N GLY A 37 -7.97 20.06 15.25
CA GLY A 37 -7.31 18.79 15.45
C GLY A 37 -5.93 18.77 14.78
N LEU A 38 -5.03 18.03 15.39
CA LEU A 38 -3.82 17.57 14.75
C LEU A 38 -3.60 16.16 15.27
N GLU A 39 -3.66 15.21 14.37
CA GLU A 39 -3.34 13.83 14.66
C GLU A 39 -2.14 13.42 13.81
N GLU A 40 -1.04 13.11 14.49
CA GLU A 40 0.18 12.62 13.84
C GLU A 40 0.23 11.09 13.94
N ARG A 41 0.49 10.45 12.80
CA ARG A 41 0.65 9.00 12.65
C ARG A 41 1.66 8.68 11.57
N GLY A 42 2.28 7.51 11.64
CA GLY A 42 3.01 6.95 10.52
C GLY A 42 2.11 6.68 9.33
N GLY A 43 2.65 6.92 8.14
CA GLY A 43 2.00 6.80 6.86
C GLY A 43 2.96 6.35 5.78
N GLY A 44 2.41 6.21 4.57
CA GLY A 44 3.09 5.61 3.44
C GLY A 44 2.92 4.08 3.41
N PRO A 45 2.89 3.47 2.22
CA PRO A 45 2.50 2.06 2.07
C PRO A 45 3.38 1.07 2.82
N ALA A 46 4.69 1.35 2.94
CA ALA A 46 5.58 0.47 3.69
C ALA A 46 5.25 0.52 5.20
N CYS A 47 4.99 1.71 5.76
CA CYS A 47 4.58 1.87 7.14
C CYS A 47 3.20 1.21 7.39
N ASN A 48 2.22 1.51 6.52
CA ASN A 48 0.85 1.05 6.68
C ASN A 48 0.75 -0.47 6.63
N LEU A 49 1.30 -1.09 5.59
CA LEU A 49 1.31 -2.55 5.47
C LEU A 49 2.04 -3.22 6.64
N ALA A 50 3.20 -2.69 7.05
CA ALA A 50 3.96 -3.28 8.14
C ALA A 50 3.16 -3.31 9.46
N ILE A 51 2.53 -2.19 9.80
CA ILE A 51 1.71 -2.08 11.01
C ILE A 51 0.44 -2.93 10.89
N ASP A 52 -0.24 -2.92 9.74
CA ASP A 52 -1.47 -3.68 9.53
C ASP A 52 -1.23 -5.19 9.59
N ILE A 53 -0.13 -5.69 9.02
CA ILE A 53 0.26 -7.10 9.15
C ILE A 53 0.49 -7.46 10.63
N LYS A 54 1.18 -6.61 11.39
CA LYS A 54 1.37 -6.83 12.84
C LYS A 54 0.08 -6.79 13.64
N ARG A 55 -0.89 -5.97 13.23
CA ARG A 55 -2.22 -5.93 13.85
C ARG A 55 -3.05 -7.15 13.51
N LEU A 56 -2.98 -7.63 12.27
CA LEU A 56 -3.67 -8.84 11.81
C LEU A 56 -3.15 -10.08 12.54
N ASP A 57 -1.83 -10.21 12.68
CA ASP A 57 -1.17 -11.26 13.44
C ASP A 57 0.18 -10.78 14.03
N PRO A 58 0.25 -10.55 15.35
CA PRO A 58 1.48 -10.12 16.02
C PRO A 58 2.65 -11.10 15.87
N ALA A 59 2.38 -12.39 15.60
CA ALA A 59 3.39 -13.42 15.47
C ALA A 59 4.13 -13.38 14.12
N ILE A 60 3.65 -12.63 13.13
CA ILE A 60 4.30 -12.51 11.82
C ILE A 60 5.58 -11.64 11.95
N PRO A 61 6.76 -12.12 11.50
CA PRO A 61 7.94 -11.28 11.37
C PRO A 61 7.73 -10.25 10.28
N VAL A 62 8.01 -8.99 10.57
CA VAL A 62 7.93 -7.90 9.59
C VAL A 62 9.19 -7.06 9.72
N GLU A 63 9.94 -6.99 8.63
CA GLU A 63 11.13 -6.16 8.45
C GLU A 63 10.76 -4.89 7.69
N THR A 64 11.39 -3.77 8.02
CA THR A 64 11.16 -2.49 7.36
C THR A 64 12.44 -1.99 6.72
N ILE A 65 12.32 -1.54 5.47
CA ILE A 65 13.41 -0.89 4.73
C ILE A 65 12.90 0.47 4.28
N GLY A 66 13.53 1.54 4.73
CA GLY A 66 13.09 2.90 4.44
C GLY A 66 14.12 3.93 4.86
N LEU A 67 13.79 5.20 4.63
CA LEU A 67 14.67 6.31 4.97
C LEU A 67 13.87 7.38 5.71
N VAL A 68 14.32 7.74 6.91
CA VAL A 68 13.78 8.83 7.73
C VAL A 68 14.85 9.90 7.97
N GLY A 69 14.43 11.12 8.27
CA GLY A 69 15.35 12.21 8.63
C GLY A 69 15.78 12.12 10.09
N ASN A 70 16.94 12.67 10.42
CA ASN A 70 17.38 12.84 11.81
C ASN A 70 16.66 14.02 12.49
N ASP A 71 15.34 13.94 12.55
CA ASP A 71 14.48 14.97 13.12
C ASP A 71 13.39 14.37 14.02
N GLU A 72 12.51 15.23 14.55
CA GLU A 72 11.45 14.78 15.44
C GLU A 72 10.47 13.83 14.75
N ALA A 73 10.15 14.08 13.49
CA ALA A 73 9.25 13.22 12.72
C ALA A 73 9.87 11.84 12.49
N GLY A 74 11.16 11.76 12.17
CA GLY A 74 11.87 10.50 12.01
C GLY A 74 11.92 9.70 13.31
N ARG A 75 12.19 10.36 14.45
CA ARG A 75 12.14 9.72 15.77
C ARG A 75 10.75 9.18 16.12
N LYS A 76 9.68 9.87 15.73
CA LYS A 76 8.30 9.39 15.92
C LYS A 76 8.03 8.12 15.10
N LEU A 77 8.46 8.07 13.84
CA LEU A 77 8.28 6.91 12.97
C LEU A 77 9.07 5.68 13.47
N VAL A 78 10.31 5.88 13.92
CA VAL A 78 11.12 4.80 14.53
C VAL A 78 10.44 4.28 15.80
N ALA A 79 10.00 5.17 16.69
CA ALA A 79 9.30 4.77 17.91
C ALA A 79 7.97 4.04 17.62
N GLU A 80 7.28 4.41 16.54
CA GLU A 80 6.08 3.71 16.10
C GLU A 80 6.39 2.29 15.60
N ALA A 81 7.47 2.13 14.83
CA ALA A 81 7.93 0.81 14.39
C ALA A 81 8.33 -0.10 15.56
N GLU A 82 9.07 0.44 16.54
CA GLU A 82 9.42 -0.25 17.78
C GLU A 82 8.18 -0.70 18.56
N ARG A 83 7.21 0.20 18.75
CA ARG A 83 5.96 -0.09 19.45
C ARG A 83 5.11 -1.16 18.75
N ALA A 84 5.15 -1.20 17.41
CA ALA A 84 4.48 -2.22 16.61
C ALA A 84 5.25 -3.57 16.56
N GLY A 85 6.46 -3.64 17.15
CA GLY A 85 7.29 -4.84 17.15
C GLY A 85 7.87 -5.18 15.77
N LEU A 86 8.12 -4.16 14.95
CA LEU A 86 8.74 -4.29 13.63
C LEU A 86 10.26 -4.38 13.76
N ASP A 87 10.89 -5.18 12.90
CA ASP A 87 12.34 -5.12 12.71
C ASP A 87 12.67 -3.91 11.85
N HIS A 88 13.23 -2.88 12.47
CA HIS A 88 13.55 -1.60 11.84
C HIS A 88 15.06 -1.39 11.63
N ARG A 89 15.85 -2.47 11.59
CA ARG A 89 17.32 -2.37 11.39
C ARG A 89 17.72 -1.68 10.08
N GLN A 90 16.85 -1.72 9.07
CA GLN A 90 17.04 -1.05 7.78
C GLN A 90 16.11 0.15 7.59
N MET A 91 15.57 0.69 8.68
CA MET A 91 15.02 2.04 8.70
C MET A 91 16.16 3.03 8.88
N HIS A 92 16.75 3.42 7.75
CA HIS A 92 17.93 4.28 7.70
C HIS A 92 17.60 5.69 8.17
N VAL A 93 18.54 6.35 8.82
CA VAL A 93 18.41 7.73 9.30
C VAL A 93 19.41 8.62 8.55
N SER A 94 18.94 9.75 8.02
CA SER A 94 19.77 10.68 7.24
C SER A 94 19.73 12.10 7.79
N ASP A 95 20.89 12.75 7.81
CA ASP A 95 21.04 14.19 8.13
C ASP A 95 20.88 15.10 6.90
N GLN A 96 20.68 14.53 5.71
CA GLN A 96 20.70 15.29 4.44
C GLN A 96 19.39 16.03 4.14
N ALA A 97 18.28 15.61 4.72
CA ALA A 97 16.96 16.24 4.56
C ALA A 97 16.05 15.90 5.74
N THR A 98 14.93 16.61 5.85
CA THR A 98 13.89 16.28 6.84
C THR A 98 13.14 15.02 6.46
N THR A 99 12.53 14.35 7.43
CA THR A 99 11.57 13.25 7.22
C THR A 99 10.45 13.68 6.27
N HIS A 100 9.96 12.76 5.45
CA HIS A 100 8.78 12.98 4.62
C HIS A 100 7.57 13.24 5.53
N THR A 101 6.86 14.34 5.32
CA THR A 101 5.59 14.62 6.00
C THR A 101 4.46 14.83 5.00
N THR A 102 3.27 14.31 5.27
CA THR A 102 2.08 14.56 4.47
C THR A 102 1.05 15.29 5.33
N GLU A 103 0.66 16.49 4.92
CA GLU A 103 -0.50 17.17 5.51
C GLU A 103 -1.77 16.63 4.83
N ALA A 104 -2.62 15.98 5.62
CA ALA A 104 -3.87 15.38 5.16
C ALA A 104 -5.05 16.18 5.71
N PHE A 105 -5.76 16.87 4.82
CA PHE A 105 -6.86 17.74 5.20
C PHE A 105 -8.20 17.12 4.82
N ILE A 106 -9.15 17.12 5.76
CA ILE A 106 -10.54 16.72 5.53
C ILE A 106 -11.41 17.98 5.59
N SER A 107 -12.02 18.35 4.45
CA SER A 107 -12.95 19.47 4.36
C SER A 107 -14.31 19.09 4.93
N GLN A 108 -14.79 19.81 5.95
CA GLN A 108 -16.12 19.58 6.52
C GLN A 108 -17.23 19.97 5.54
N ALA A 109 -17.01 21.00 4.71
CA ALA A 109 -17.98 21.45 3.72
C ALA A 109 -18.25 20.41 2.62
N SER A 110 -17.23 19.67 2.18
CA SER A 110 -17.34 18.74 1.04
C SER A 110 -17.18 17.26 1.40
N GLY A 111 -16.62 16.95 2.58
CA GLY A 111 -16.19 15.60 2.94
C GLY A 111 -14.98 15.08 2.17
N LEU A 112 -14.46 15.87 1.21
CA LEU A 112 -13.31 15.49 0.38
C LEU A 112 -12.00 15.68 1.14
N ARG A 113 -10.98 14.94 0.70
CA ARG A 113 -9.64 14.95 1.28
C ARG A 113 -8.62 15.43 0.28
N THR A 114 -7.63 16.15 0.79
CA THR A 114 -6.48 16.61 0.00
C THR A 114 -5.20 16.34 0.77
N HIS A 115 -4.22 15.76 0.10
CA HIS A 115 -2.89 15.51 0.64
C HIS A 115 -1.90 16.50 0.05
N ILE A 116 -1.06 17.09 0.89
CA ILE A 116 0.07 17.94 0.49
C ILE A 116 1.31 17.40 1.16
N SER A 117 2.25 16.89 0.37
CA SER A 117 3.43 16.19 0.87
C SER A 117 4.70 17.02 0.71
N GLN A 118 5.51 17.06 1.77
CA GLN A 118 6.90 17.47 1.73
C GLN A 118 7.76 16.21 1.66
N ILE A 119 8.34 15.93 0.49
CA ILE A 119 9.00 14.66 0.17
C ILE A 119 10.24 14.39 1.05
N GLY A 120 11.03 15.42 1.35
CA GLY A 120 12.19 15.28 2.25
C GLY A 120 13.14 14.14 1.84
N VAL A 121 13.56 13.33 2.82
CA VAL A 121 14.42 12.16 2.63
C VAL A 121 13.85 11.11 1.67
N SER A 122 12.54 11.07 1.40
CA SER A 122 12.02 10.14 0.37
C SER A 122 12.64 10.40 -1.00
N ALA A 123 13.09 11.63 -1.29
CA ALA A 123 13.83 11.94 -2.51
C ALA A 123 15.22 11.30 -2.59
N LEU A 124 15.78 10.89 -1.45
CA LEU A 124 17.14 10.34 -1.30
C LEU A 124 17.16 8.82 -1.18
N LEU A 125 16.00 8.18 -1.00
CA LEU A 125 15.90 6.71 -1.02
C LEU A 125 16.45 6.20 -2.36
N SER A 126 17.30 5.19 -2.30
CA SER A 126 17.99 4.61 -3.45
C SER A 126 18.07 3.08 -3.30
N PRO A 127 18.37 2.36 -4.40
CA PRO A 127 18.56 0.91 -4.33
C PRO A 127 19.63 0.46 -3.32
N ASP A 128 20.64 1.29 -3.04
CA ASP A 128 21.72 0.97 -2.08
C ASP A 128 21.24 0.85 -0.62
N HIS A 129 20.04 1.35 -0.32
CA HIS A 129 19.44 1.23 1.02
C HIS A 129 18.82 -0.17 1.26
N PHE A 130 18.71 -1.00 0.22
CA PHE A 130 18.04 -2.30 0.30
C PHE A 130 19.07 -3.43 0.38
N ASP A 131 19.21 -4.02 1.56
CA ASP A 131 19.97 -5.25 1.77
C ASP A 131 19.04 -6.43 2.09
N PHE A 132 18.98 -7.40 1.18
CA PHE A 132 18.19 -8.62 1.38
C PHE A 132 19.01 -9.78 1.94
N SER A 133 20.27 -9.54 2.33
CA SER A 133 21.12 -10.55 2.93
C SER A 133 20.58 -10.96 4.30
N GLY A 134 20.53 -12.27 4.56
CA GLY A 134 20.12 -12.82 5.85
C GLY A 134 18.63 -12.74 6.20
N THR A 135 17.77 -12.14 5.37
CA THR A 135 16.32 -12.12 5.61
C THR A 135 15.69 -13.51 5.46
N THR A 136 14.72 -13.81 6.33
CA THR A 136 13.87 -15.01 6.22
C THR A 136 12.47 -14.70 5.70
N ALA A 137 12.17 -13.43 5.39
CA ALA A 137 10.86 -12.99 4.92
C ALA A 137 10.44 -13.72 3.64
N ARG A 138 9.15 -14.00 3.47
CA ARG A 138 8.62 -14.61 2.26
C ARG A 138 8.31 -13.57 1.19
N PHE A 139 7.73 -12.44 1.58
CA PHE A 139 7.29 -11.38 0.67
C PHE A 139 8.09 -10.10 0.82
N LEU A 140 8.30 -9.40 -0.28
CA LEU A 140 8.60 -7.98 -0.33
C LEU A 140 7.37 -7.24 -0.85
N HIS A 141 6.88 -6.27 -0.07
CA HIS A 141 5.94 -5.27 -0.53
C HIS A 141 6.68 -3.93 -0.63
N LEU A 142 6.72 -3.36 -1.83
CA LEU A 142 7.52 -2.18 -2.15
C LEU A 142 6.60 -1.03 -2.62
N GLY A 143 6.92 0.21 -2.30
CA GLY A 143 6.16 1.39 -2.78
C GLY A 143 6.90 2.69 -2.42
N LEU A 144 6.62 3.85 -2.98
CA LEU A 144 5.51 4.29 -3.82
C LEU A 144 6.07 5.01 -5.09
N PRO A 145 6.24 4.33 -6.25
CA PRO A 145 6.82 4.94 -7.45
C PRO A 145 6.08 6.22 -7.89
N GLY A 146 6.83 7.27 -8.22
CA GLY A 146 6.28 8.57 -8.60
C GLY A 146 6.58 9.70 -7.61
N ILE A 147 6.95 9.37 -6.38
CA ILE A 147 7.29 10.35 -5.33
C ILE A 147 8.70 10.17 -4.76
N HIS A 148 9.51 9.29 -5.36
CA HIS A 148 10.89 9.05 -4.98
C HIS A 148 11.83 9.37 -6.16
N PRO A 149 12.21 10.65 -6.39
CA PRO A 149 13.05 11.07 -7.50
C PRO A 149 14.25 10.17 -7.82
N THR A 150 15.00 9.74 -6.80
CA THR A 150 16.17 8.87 -6.98
C THR A 150 15.78 7.44 -7.39
N MET A 151 14.71 6.88 -6.82
CA MET A 151 14.19 5.56 -7.22
C MET A 151 13.48 5.58 -8.58
N ASP A 152 12.85 6.70 -8.93
CA ASP A 152 12.12 6.88 -10.20
C ASP A 152 13.07 7.07 -11.40
N ALA A 153 14.31 7.46 -11.13
CA ALA A 153 15.34 7.66 -12.16
C ALA A 153 16.06 6.35 -12.53
N PRO A 154 16.65 6.28 -13.75
CA PRO A 154 17.49 5.15 -14.15
C PRO A 154 18.60 4.85 -13.14
N TRP A 155 18.87 3.56 -12.92
CA TRP A 155 19.89 3.11 -11.98
C TRP A 155 20.76 2.03 -12.61
N GLY A 156 21.99 2.40 -12.99
CA GLY A 156 22.84 1.57 -13.84
C GLY A 156 22.14 1.29 -15.18
N ASP A 157 22.09 0.02 -15.59
CA ASP A 157 21.42 -0.42 -16.82
C ASP A 157 19.91 -0.66 -16.65
N ASN A 158 19.35 -0.43 -15.46
CA ASN A 158 17.92 -0.60 -15.19
C ASN A 158 17.13 0.66 -15.48
N ALA A 159 15.91 0.48 -15.99
CA ALA A 159 15.00 1.57 -16.34
C ALA A 159 14.75 2.54 -15.17
N ASN A 160 14.70 2.02 -13.95
CA ASN A 160 14.64 2.81 -12.72
C ASN A 160 15.20 2.04 -11.50
N GLY A 161 15.31 2.73 -10.36
CA GLY A 161 15.72 2.14 -9.09
C GLY A 161 14.78 1.04 -8.59
N TRP A 162 13.48 1.15 -8.84
CA TRP A 162 12.49 0.12 -8.47
C TRP A 162 12.79 -1.23 -9.12
N VAL A 163 13.11 -1.24 -10.42
CA VAL A 163 13.54 -2.45 -11.14
C VAL A 163 14.78 -3.07 -10.51
N THR A 164 15.74 -2.24 -10.09
CA THR A 164 16.97 -2.71 -9.42
C THR A 164 16.65 -3.45 -8.13
N VAL A 165 15.80 -2.86 -7.28
CA VAL A 165 15.38 -3.46 -6.01
C VAL A 165 14.59 -4.75 -6.22
N LEU A 166 13.64 -4.75 -7.16
CA LEU A 166 12.84 -5.95 -7.47
C LEU A 166 13.69 -7.11 -8.00
N LYS A 167 14.68 -6.81 -8.85
CA LYS A 167 15.66 -7.83 -9.31
C LYS A 167 16.48 -8.39 -8.16
N ALA A 168 16.96 -7.54 -7.26
CA ALA A 168 17.71 -7.97 -6.07
C ALA A 168 16.83 -8.82 -5.13
N ALA A 169 15.58 -8.44 -4.93
CA ALA A 169 14.63 -9.18 -4.11
C ALA A 169 14.35 -10.58 -4.67
N ARG A 170 14.14 -10.70 -5.99
CA ARG A 170 13.98 -12.00 -6.66
C ARG A 170 15.24 -12.86 -6.56
N ALA A 171 16.42 -12.26 -6.70
CA ALA A 171 17.69 -12.96 -6.51
C ALA A 171 17.84 -13.49 -5.06
N ALA A 172 17.22 -12.83 -4.08
CA ALA A 172 17.11 -13.28 -2.69
C ALA A 172 15.93 -14.24 -2.42
N HIS A 173 15.22 -14.68 -3.47
CA HIS A 173 14.07 -15.59 -3.40
C HIS A 173 12.84 -15.03 -2.64
N LEU A 174 12.64 -13.71 -2.68
CA LEU A 174 11.42 -13.06 -2.19
C LEU A 174 10.31 -13.10 -3.25
N GLU A 175 9.07 -13.34 -2.81
CA GLU A 175 7.88 -13.06 -3.61
C GLU A 175 7.61 -11.54 -3.58
N THR A 176 7.38 -10.93 -4.74
CA THR A 176 7.42 -9.47 -4.89
C THR A 176 6.05 -8.87 -5.22
N ASN A 177 5.69 -7.82 -4.49
CA ASN A 177 4.51 -6.98 -4.69
C ASN A 177 4.90 -5.49 -4.75
N LEU A 178 4.12 -4.70 -5.48
CA LEU A 178 4.31 -3.26 -5.60
C LEU A 178 3.01 -2.51 -5.31
N GLU A 179 3.07 -1.46 -4.50
CA GLU A 179 2.01 -0.47 -4.27
C GLU A 179 2.22 0.75 -5.18
N LEU A 180 1.15 1.29 -5.74
CA LEU A 180 1.20 2.35 -6.75
C LEU A 180 0.80 3.72 -6.21
N CYS A 181 1.43 4.77 -6.75
CA CYS A 181 1.04 6.16 -6.48
C CYS A 181 -0.03 6.62 -7.46
N THR A 182 -0.91 7.51 -6.99
CA THR A 182 -1.73 8.32 -7.90
C THR A 182 -0.87 9.40 -8.56
N VAL A 183 -0.42 9.12 -9.79
CA VAL A 183 0.26 10.06 -10.70
C VAL A 183 -0.45 10.07 -12.06
N THR A 184 0.03 10.87 -13.02
CA THR A 184 -0.56 10.84 -14.38
C THR A 184 -0.41 9.44 -14.99
N PRO A 185 -1.37 8.98 -15.82
CA PRO A 185 -1.30 7.65 -16.44
C PRO A 185 0.01 7.39 -17.21
N GLU A 186 0.54 8.40 -17.90
CA GLU A 186 1.78 8.31 -18.66
C GLU A 186 2.97 8.08 -17.73
N ARG A 187 3.04 8.82 -16.62
CA ARG A 187 4.09 8.67 -15.63
C ARG A 187 3.99 7.33 -14.91
N LEU A 188 2.78 6.90 -14.57
CA LEU A 188 2.53 5.59 -13.96
C LEU A 188 3.05 4.48 -14.86
N ARG A 189 2.64 4.46 -16.13
CA ARG A 189 3.09 3.43 -17.09
C ARG A 189 4.60 3.41 -17.27
N GLY A 190 5.21 4.59 -17.44
CA GLY A 190 6.67 4.71 -17.60
C GLY A 190 7.47 4.12 -16.43
N LEU A 191 6.95 4.25 -15.20
CA LEU A 191 7.60 3.73 -14.01
C LEU A 191 7.30 2.25 -13.76
N ILE A 192 6.07 1.79 -14.03
CA ILE A 192 5.57 0.49 -13.57
C ILE A 192 5.72 -0.62 -14.61
N LEU A 193 5.56 -0.33 -15.92
CA LEU A 193 5.69 -1.38 -16.95
C LEU A 193 7.04 -2.11 -16.90
N PRO A 194 8.20 -1.42 -16.69
CA PRO A 194 9.49 -2.09 -16.50
C PRO A 194 9.57 -2.99 -15.26
N CYS A 195 8.72 -2.75 -14.26
CA CYS A 195 8.68 -3.52 -13.01
C CYS A 195 7.90 -4.84 -13.14
N LEU A 196 6.90 -4.91 -14.03
CA LEU A 196 5.99 -6.07 -14.13
C LEU A 196 6.68 -7.44 -14.33
N PRO A 197 7.79 -7.57 -15.11
CA PRO A 197 8.53 -8.82 -15.24
C PRO A 197 9.21 -9.29 -13.95
N HIS A 198 9.24 -8.42 -12.93
CA HIS A 198 9.90 -8.66 -11.65
C HIS A 198 8.92 -8.69 -10.49
N LEU A 199 7.62 -8.75 -10.75
CA LEU A 199 6.56 -8.89 -9.75
C LEU A 199 5.97 -10.30 -9.77
N ASP A 200 5.65 -10.83 -8.59
CA ASP A 200 4.90 -12.07 -8.41
C ASP A 200 3.41 -11.78 -8.19
N THR A 201 3.08 -10.66 -7.53
CA THR A 201 1.70 -10.17 -7.38
C THR A 201 1.63 -8.68 -7.64
N LEU A 202 0.44 -8.20 -8.00
CA LEU A 202 0.13 -6.78 -8.08
C LEU A 202 -1.24 -6.55 -7.45
N ILE A 203 -1.32 -5.59 -6.53
CA ILE A 203 -2.56 -5.16 -5.89
C ILE A 203 -2.77 -3.70 -6.27
N VAL A 204 -3.92 -3.39 -6.86
CA VAL A 204 -4.23 -2.08 -7.41
C VAL A 204 -5.71 -1.75 -7.26
N ASN A 205 -6.10 -0.50 -7.48
CA ASN A 205 -7.50 -0.16 -7.69
C ASN A 205 -7.91 -0.23 -9.17
N ASP A 206 -9.21 -0.04 -9.42
CA ASP A 206 -9.82 -0.06 -10.74
C ASP A 206 -9.25 1.00 -11.70
N LYS A 207 -8.93 2.20 -11.21
CA LYS A 207 -8.33 3.27 -12.01
C LYS A 207 -6.88 2.98 -12.37
N GLU A 208 -6.10 2.45 -11.44
CA GLU A 208 -4.70 2.10 -11.62
C GLU A 208 -4.54 1.00 -12.67
N ILE A 209 -5.34 -0.07 -12.61
CA ILE A 209 -5.26 -1.13 -13.62
C ILE A 209 -5.68 -0.62 -15.01
N GLY A 210 -6.66 0.28 -15.08
CA GLY A 210 -7.07 0.95 -16.31
C GLY A 210 -5.97 1.84 -16.87
N ALA A 211 -5.31 2.64 -16.02
CA ALA A 211 -4.19 3.48 -16.42
C ALA A 211 -2.99 2.65 -16.91
N LEU A 212 -2.68 1.53 -16.26
CA LEU A 212 -1.61 0.63 -16.70
C LEU A 212 -1.93 -0.03 -18.06
N ALA A 213 -3.17 -0.46 -18.27
CA ALA A 213 -3.58 -1.14 -19.49
C ALA A 213 -4.01 -0.19 -20.63
N GLU A 214 -4.12 1.12 -20.38
CA GLU A 214 -4.73 2.10 -21.29
C GLU A 214 -6.17 1.73 -21.66
N MET A 215 -6.96 1.32 -20.66
CA MET A 215 -8.34 0.86 -20.83
C MET A 215 -9.29 1.65 -19.91
N GLU A 216 -10.49 1.96 -20.41
CA GLU A 216 -11.58 2.51 -19.58
C GLU A 216 -12.11 1.40 -18.66
N THR A 217 -11.77 1.45 -17.38
CA THR A 217 -12.17 0.47 -16.35
C THR A 217 -13.23 1.00 -15.39
N THR A 218 -13.56 2.29 -15.51
CA THR A 218 -14.62 2.95 -14.76
C THR A 218 -15.50 3.74 -15.71
N ARG A 219 -16.82 3.59 -15.60
CA ARG A 219 -17.82 4.35 -16.38
C ARG A 219 -18.82 4.99 -15.43
N ASP A 220 -19.09 6.28 -15.62
CA ASP A 220 -20.04 7.05 -14.80
C ASP A 220 -19.77 6.95 -13.28
N GLY A 221 -18.48 6.89 -12.90
CA GLY A 221 -18.06 6.77 -11.50
C GLY A 221 -18.23 5.37 -10.89
N ARG A 222 -18.52 4.35 -11.69
CA ARG A 222 -18.65 2.94 -11.25
C ARG A 222 -17.62 2.06 -11.93
N THR A 223 -17.15 1.04 -11.23
CA THR A 223 -16.20 0.07 -11.76
C THR A 223 -16.88 -0.84 -12.80
N ASP A 224 -16.23 -1.02 -13.95
CA ASP A 224 -16.54 -2.08 -14.91
C ASP A 224 -15.64 -3.29 -14.62
N VAL A 225 -16.22 -4.32 -13.98
CA VAL A 225 -15.49 -5.50 -13.52
C VAL A 225 -14.93 -6.32 -14.68
N ASP A 226 -15.63 -6.36 -15.82
CA ASP A 226 -15.17 -7.10 -17.00
C ASP A 226 -14.01 -6.36 -17.69
N ALA A 227 -14.08 -5.03 -17.78
CA ALA A 227 -12.97 -4.21 -18.27
C ALA A 227 -11.75 -4.31 -17.36
N CYS A 228 -11.94 -4.30 -16.04
CA CYS A 228 -10.89 -4.55 -15.05
C CYS A 228 -10.24 -5.93 -15.23
N ALA A 229 -11.04 -6.96 -15.47
CA ALA A 229 -10.54 -8.31 -15.70
C ALA A 229 -9.76 -8.40 -17.03
N ALA A 230 -10.22 -7.71 -18.08
CA ALA A 230 -9.53 -7.64 -19.36
C ALA A 230 -8.19 -6.89 -19.25
N ALA A 231 -8.17 -5.73 -18.57
CA ALA A 231 -6.97 -4.97 -18.28
C ALA A 231 -5.94 -5.81 -17.50
N SER A 232 -6.40 -6.58 -16.51
CA SER A 232 -5.55 -7.52 -15.77
C SER A 232 -4.95 -8.60 -16.66
N ALA A 233 -5.72 -9.17 -17.58
CA ALA A 233 -5.21 -10.18 -18.51
C ALA A 233 -4.08 -9.61 -19.41
N VAL A 234 -4.22 -8.36 -19.87
CA VAL A 234 -3.16 -7.66 -20.63
C VAL A 234 -1.90 -7.50 -19.78
N MET A 235 -2.03 -7.02 -18.54
CA MET A 235 -0.89 -6.81 -17.64
C MET A 235 -0.22 -8.12 -17.20
N LEU A 236 -0.99 -9.19 -16.96
CA LEU A 236 -0.45 -10.52 -16.69
C LEU A 236 0.37 -11.05 -17.87
N HIS A 237 -0.03 -10.77 -19.11
CA HIS A 237 0.73 -11.18 -20.29
C HIS A 237 2.04 -10.39 -20.45
N GLN A 238 2.09 -9.14 -19.99
CA GLN A 238 3.30 -8.29 -20.05
C GLN A 238 4.29 -8.52 -18.90
N GLY A 239 3.82 -9.05 -17.76
CA GLY A 239 4.62 -9.27 -16.57
C GLY A 239 4.86 -10.74 -16.20
N ALA A 240 5.45 -10.96 -15.03
CA ALA A 240 5.68 -12.28 -14.44
C ALA A 240 4.66 -12.64 -13.34
N MET A 241 3.75 -11.73 -12.97
CA MET A 241 2.83 -11.93 -11.84
C MET A 241 1.96 -13.18 -11.98
N ARG A 242 1.77 -13.93 -10.90
CA ARG A 242 0.83 -15.08 -10.87
C ARG A 242 -0.62 -14.63 -10.77
N LEU A 243 -0.86 -13.45 -10.20
CA LEU A 243 -2.18 -12.85 -10.06
C LEU A 243 -2.11 -11.32 -9.99
N ILE A 244 -3.24 -10.69 -10.31
CA ILE A 244 -3.50 -9.28 -10.04
C ILE A 244 -4.79 -9.21 -9.24
N ALA A 245 -4.76 -8.54 -8.08
CA ALA A 245 -5.95 -8.24 -7.28
C ALA A 245 -6.32 -6.78 -7.47
N ILE A 246 -7.61 -6.53 -7.74
CA ILE A 246 -8.15 -5.20 -7.96
C ILE A 246 -9.23 -4.96 -6.92
N HIS A 247 -9.11 -3.89 -6.15
CA HIS A 247 -10.13 -3.50 -5.17
C HIS A 247 -10.83 -2.19 -5.58
N PHE A 248 -12.12 -2.10 -5.26
CA PHE A 248 -12.97 -0.96 -5.56
C PHE A 248 -14.17 -0.92 -4.58
N PRO A 249 -14.95 0.17 -4.52
CA PRO A 249 -15.98 0.33 -3.48
C PRO A 249 -17.01 -0.81 -3.41
N GLU A 250 -17.42 -1.37 -4.55
CA GLU A 250 -18.41 -2.45 -4.64
C GLU A 250 -17.84 -3.86 -4.42
N GLY A 251 -16.52 -4.03 -4.43
CA GLY A 251 -15.93 -5.36 -4.31
C GLY A 251 -14.47 -5.42 -4.72
N ALA A 252 -14.01 -6.64 -4.95
CA ALA A 252 -12.68 -6.89 -5.46
C ALA A 252 -12.69 -8.10 -6.39
N ILE A 253 -11.84 -8.06 -7.40
CA ILE A 253 -11.62 -9.17 -8.33
C ILE A 253 -10.15 -9.54 -8.34
N THR A 254 -9.85 -10.83 -8.32
CA THR A 254 -8.52 -11.35 -8.65
C THR A 254 -8.56 -12.06 -9.98
N VAL A 255 -7.62 -11.72 -10.87
CA VAL A 255 -7.36 -12.46 -12.10
C VAL A 255 -6.04 -13.19 -11.96
N THR A 256 -6.04 -14.50 -12.16
CA THR A 256 -4.83 -15.31 -12.12
C THR A 256 -4.23 -15.48 -13.51
N ARG A 257 -2.94 -15.84 -13.57
CA ARG A 257 -2.26 -16.15 -14.83
C ARG A 257 -2.87 -17.33 -15.59
N SER A 258 -3.55 -18.25 -14.90
CA SER A 258 -4.30 -19.34 -15.55
C SER A 258 -5.63 -18.89 -16.18
N GLY A 259 -6.01 -17.61 -16.01
CA GLY A 259 -7.25 -17.05 -16.52
C GLY A 259 -8.44 -17.17 -15.56
N GLU A 260 -8.24 -17.67 -14.34
CA GLU A 260 -9.28 -17.71 -13.32
C GLU A 260 -9.64 -16.30 -12.87
N LYS A 261 -10.94 -16.04 -12.71
CA LYS A 261 -11.49 -14.76 -12.23
C LYS A 261 -12.28 -15.02 -10.95
N ILE A 262 -11.84 -14.46 -9.84
CA ILE A 262 -12.49 -14.63 -8.53
C ILE A 262 -12.96 -13.26 -8.07
N PHE A 263 -14.28 -13.08 -7.99
CA PHE A 263 -14.90 -11.85 -7.50
C PHE A 263 -15.48 -12.06 -6.09
N VAL A 264 -15.29 -11.06 -5.23
CA VAL A 264 -15.88 -10.97 -3.90
C VAL A 264 -16.50 -9.57 -3.72
N PRO A 265 -17.81 -9.47 -3.43
CA PRO A 265 -18.45 -8.19 -3.14
C PRO A 265 -17.97 -7.61 -1.81
N SER A 266 -17.98 -6.28 -1.70
CA SER A 266 -17.65 -5.60 -0.44
C SER A 266 -18.76 -5.74 0.61
N PHE A 267 -18.48 -5.33 1.85
CA PHE A 267 -19.43 -5.38 2.96
C PHE A 267 -20.38 -4.18 2.96
N LYS A 268 -21.65 -4.38 3.36
CA LYS A 268 -22.62 -3.28 3.57
C LYS A 268 -22.33 -2.53 4.86
N ILE A 269 -21.22 -1.78 4.89
CA ILE A 269 -20.81 -1.02 6.07
C ILE A 269 -21.83 0.12 6.30
N PRO A 270 -22.43 0.23 7.49
CA PRO A 270 -23.31 1.34 7.82
C PRO A 270 -22.59 2.69 7.66
N ARG A 271 -23.22 3.68 7.00
CA ARG A 271 -22.59 4.99 6.75
C ARG A 271 -22.11 5.68 8.04
N ASN A 272 -22.80 5.48 9.16
CA ASN A 272 -22.43 6.03 10.46
C ASN A 272 -21.23 5.32 11.12
N ALA A 273 -20.82 4.15 10.62
CA ALA A 273 -19.62 3.45 11.05
C ALA A 273 -18.38 3.88 10.26
N ILE A 274 -18.55 4.58 9.13
CA ILE A 274 -17.43 5.06 8.30
C ILE A 274 -16.97 6.41 8.86
N VAL A 275 -15.76 6.41 9.43
CA VAL A 275 -15.05 7.62 9.87
C VAL A 275 -14.19 8.16 8.72
N GLY A 276 -13.61 7.29 7.88
CA GLY A 276 -12.86 7.73 6.71
C GLY A 276 -12.23 6.65 5.84
N PRO A 277 -12.04 6.90 4.52
CA PRO A 277 -11.35 5.97 3.61
C PRO A 277 -9.82 5.87 3.76
N ASN A 278 -9.19 6.61 4.66
CA ASN A 278 -7.72 6.61 4.77
C ASN A 278 -7.22 5.22 5.14
N GLY A 279 -6.25 4.71 4.38
CA GLY A 279 -5.63 3.41 4.64
C GLY A 279 -6.49 2.20 4.30
N ALA A 280 -7.71 2.37 3.76
CA ALA A 280 -8.55 1.24 3.41
C ALA A 280 -7.95 0.37 2.30
N GLY A 281 -7.22 0.98 1.36
CA GLY A 281 -6.45 0.28 0.33
C GLY A 281 -5.26 -0.48 0.91
N ASP A 282 -4.46 0.17 1.75
CA ASP A 282 -3.33 -0.47 2.45
C ASP A 282 -3.79 -1.64 3.34
N ALA A 283 -4.89 -1.45 4.08
CA ALA A 283 -5.49 -2.48 4.91
C ALA A 283 -6.05 -3.65 4.08
N PHE A 284 -6.64 -3.35 2.91
CA PHE A 284 -7.02 -4.39 1.94
C PHE A 284 -5.79 -5.17 1.49
N ALA A 285 -4.72 -4.48 1.09
CA ALA A 285 -3.48 -5.09 0.64
C ALA A 285 -2.86 -5.95 1.74
N ALA A 286 -2.82 -5.48 3.00
CA ALA A 286 -2.33 -6.22 4.14
C ALA A 286 -3.15 -7.50 4.40
N GLY A 287 -4.49 -7.40 4.41
CA GLY A 287 -5.36 -8.56 4.58
C GLY A 287 -5.22 -9.60 3.46
N PHE A 288 -5.14 -9.13 2.21
CA PHE A 288 -4.95 -10.01 1.06
C PHE A 288 -3.58 -10.70 1.08
N MET A 289 -2.51 -9.93 1.33
CA MET A 289 -1.14 -10.43 1.42
C MET A 289 -0.93 -11.38 2.60
N TYR A 290 -1.58 -11.13 3.75
CA TYR A 290 -1.60 -12.05 4.88
C TYR A 290 -2.20 -13.41 4.48
N GLY A 291 -3.35 -13.41 3.79
CA GLY A 291 -3.96 -14.64 3.30
C GLY A 291 -3.05 -15.40 2.33
N LEU A 292 -2.37 -14.69 1.42
CA LEU A 292 -1.38 -15.30 0.53
C LEU A 292 -0.18 -15.88 1.30
N HIS A 293 0.24 -15.21 2.37
CA HIS A 293 1.36 -15.63 3.19
C HIS A 293 1.09 -16.91 3.98
N GLU A 294 -0.15 -17.09 4.43
CA GLU A 294 -0.62 -18.29 5.11
C GLU A 294 -1.20 -19.35 4.14
N ASP A 295 -0.94 -19.20 2.83
CA ASP A 295 -1.34 -20.13 1.75
C ASP A 295 -2.85 -20.40 1.67
N TRP A 296 -3.67 -19.39 1.97
CA TRP A 296 -5.13 -19.48 1.85
C TRP A 296 -5.60 -19.45 0.40
N ALA A 297 -6.84 -19.91 0.16
CA ALA A 297 -7.46 -19.74 -1.14
C ALA A 297 -7.63 -18.24 -1.46
N VAL A 298 -7.49 -17.87 -2.73
CA VAL A 298 -7.58 -16.47 -3.19
C VAL A 298 -8.90 -15.80 -2.77
N LYS A 299 -10.01 -16.56 -2.77
CA LYS A 299 -11.30 -16.07 -2.28
C LYS A 299 -11.26 -15.64 -0.81
N ASP A 300 -10.56 -16.40 0.04
CA ASP A 300 -10.40 -16.09 1.46
C ASP A 300 -9.43 -14.91 1.67
N CYS A 301 -8.42 -14.79 0.81
CA CYS A 301 -7.54 -13.61 0.77
C CYS A 301 -8.33 -12.33 0.46
N LEU A 302 -9.19 -12.36 -0.58
CA LEU A 302 -10.08 -11.25 -0.92
C LEU A 302 -11.04 -10.92 0.22
N TRP A 303 -11.58 -11.95 0.88
CA TRP A 303 -12.51 -11.77 1.99
C TRP A 303 -11.83 -11.11 3.20
N LEU A 304 -10.61 -11.53 3.55
CA LEU A 304 -9.85 -10.88 4.61
C LEU A 304 -9.43 -9.46 4.23
N GLY A 305 -9.01 -9.22 2.98
CA GLY A 305 -8.70 -7.89 2.48
C GLY A 305 -9.88 -6.92 2.68
N HIS A 306 -11.09 -7.32 2.27
CA HIS A 306 -12.29 -6.52 2.51
C HIS A 306 -12.59 -6.34 4.00
N ALA A 307 -12.35 -7.36 4.82
CA ALA A 307 -12.65 -7.30 6.25
C ALA A 307 -11.70 -6.34 6.99
N ALA A 308 -10.41 -6.37 6.63
CA ALA A 308 -9.40 -5.44 7.13
C ALA A 308 -9.70 -4.01 6.69
N ALA A 309 -10.02 -3.79 5.41
CA ALA A 309 -10.46 -2.48 4.90
C ALA A 309 -11.69 -1.96 5.65
N ALA A 310 -12.70 -2.81 5.86
CA ALA A 310 -13.91 -2.46 6.59
C ALA A 310 -13.64 -2.06 8.06
N CYS A 311 -12.64 -2.68 8.70
CA CYS A 311 -12.20 -2.28 10.04
C CYS A 311 -11.44 -0.95 10.02
N SER A 312 -10.53 -0.74 9.07
CA SER A 312 -9.79 0.51 8.88
C SER A 312 -10.73 1.71 8.69
N LEU A 313 -11.80 1.55 7.90
CA LEU A 313 -12.80 2.58 7.61
C LEU A 313 -13.48 3.21 8.86
N ARG A 314 -13.38 2.55 10.01
CA ARG A 314 -13.98 2.97 11.29
C ARG A 314 -13.08 3.85 12.14
N SER A 315 -11.84 4.09 11.68
CA SER A 315 -10.89 4.96 12.34
C SER A 315 -10.58 6.21 11.51
N ALA A 316 -10.06 7.24 12.16
CA ALA A 316 -9.52 8.42 11.49
C ALA A 316 -8.08 8.18 11.00
N GLY A 317 -7.30 7.40 11.76
CA GLY A 317 -5.94 7.01 11.42
C GLY A 317 -5.89 5.85 10.43
N THR A 318 -4.82 5.83 9.62
CA THR A 318 -4.62 4.94 8.47
C THR A 318 -4.59 3.45 8.85
N THR A 319 -3.98 3.11 9.99
CA THR A 319 -3.82 1.72 10.49
C THR A 319 -4.58 1.48 11.79
N ASP A 320 -5.13 2.53 12.40
CA ASP A 320 -5.65 2.49 13.76
C ASP A 320 -6.87 1.57 13.93
N GLY A 321 -7.64 1.39 12.85
CA GLY A 321 -8.84 0.56 12.83
C GLY A 321 -8.60 -0.94 12.61
N VAL A 322 -7.42 -1.35 12.13
CA VAL A 322 -7.13 -2.77 11.86
C VAL A 322 -6.94 -3.53 13.18
N VAL A 323 -7.53 -4.73 13.24
CA VAL A 323 -7.50 -5.65 14.39
C VAL A 323 -7.05 -7.04 13.92
N GLU A 324 -6.95 -8.00 14.85
CA GLU A 324 -6.56 -9.37 14.52
C GLU A 324 -7.47 -9.97 13.43
N TRP A 325 -6.89 -10.77 12.54
CA TRP A 325 -7.59 -11.24 11.34
C TRP A 325 -8.91 -11.96 11.63
N LYS A 326 -8.99 -12.72 12.74
CA LYS A 326 -10.23 -13.39 13.17
C LYS A 326 -11.32 -12.39 13.50
N GLN A 327 -10.96 -11.33 14.22
CA GLN A 327 -11.87 -10.25 14.61
C GLN A 327 -12.30 -9.43 13.39
N CYS A 328 -11.41 -9.19 12.42
CA CYS A 328 -11.77 -8.60 11.14
C CYS A 328 -12.88 -9.43 10.46
N LEU A 329 -12.67 -10.74 10.33
CA LEU A 329 -13.63 -11.65 9.70
C LEU A 329 -14.97 -11.74 10.46
N GLU A 330 -14.93 -11.80 11.79
CA GLU A 330 -16.13 -11.82 12.65
C GLU A 330 -16.93 -10.53 12.52
N THR A 331 -16.26 -9.39 12.55
CA THR A 331 -16.89 -8.07 12.37
C THR A 331 -17.55 -7.99 11.00
N ALA A 332 -16.85 -8.41 9.95
CA ALA A 332 -17.34 -8.32 8.59
C ALA A 332 -18.55 -9.23 8.32
N ARG A 333 -18.61 -10.41 8.96
CA ARG A 333 -19.78 -11.31 8.89
C ARG A 333 -21.07 -10.67 9.43
N GLN A 334 -20.98 -9.63 10.27
CA GLN A 334 -22.16 -8.94 10.80
C GLN A 334 -22.81 -8.01 9.77
N TRP A 335 -22.08 -7.57 8.74
CA TRP A 335 -22.55 -6.53 7.81
C TRP A 335 -23.17 -7.05 6.52
N GLY A 336 -23.10 -8.35 6.24
CA GLY A 336 -23.59 -8.91 4.97
C GLY A 336 -22.83 -8.38 3.75
N SER A 337 -22.97 -9.07 2.61
CA SER A 337 -22.35 -8.66 1.35
C SER A 337 -23.24 -7.71 0.56
N HIS A 338 -22.63 -6.78 -0.19
CA HIS A 338 -23.27 -5.94 -1.20
C HIS A 338 -24.15 -6.75 -2.17
#